data_AF-A0A497RJR5-F1
#
_entry.id   AF-A0A497RJR5-F1
#
_cell.length_a   1.000
_cell.length_b   1.000
_cell.length_c   1.000
_cell.angle_alpha   90.00
_cell.angle_beta   90.00
_cell.angle_gamma   90.00
#
_symmetry.space_group_name_H-M   'P 1'
#
loop_
_entity.id
_entity.type
_entity.pdbx_description
1 polymer ?
#
loop_
_entity_poly.entity_id
_entity_poly.type
_entity_poly.pdbx_seq_one_letter_code
_entity_poly.pdbx_strand_id
1 'polypeptide(L)'
;MYCSNCGKEFDEETSKCPNCGVSKNPDAEKICGFRPKGTSLFYPHELGYECPICGASDEDNLQWSEYKFFVWCKRCNLDIPSCLCKKYPSPKISLEPFSDRDRIIEQTRIFLECLKEVKEEKR
;
A
#
# COMPACT_ATOMS: atom_id res chain seq x y z
N MET A 1 -8.62 20.45 7.60
CA MET A 1 -7.61 19.35 7.50
C MET A 1 -6.35 19.85 6.78
N TYR A 2 -5.20 19.19 6.91
CA TYR A 2 -3.95 19.60 6.23
C TYR A 2 -3.55 18.64 5.11
N CYS A 3 -3.00 19.19 4.02
CA CYS A 3 -2.52 18.37 2.90
C CYS A 3 -1.10 17.89 3.17
N SER A 4 -0.91 16.58 3.35
CA SER A 4 0.41 15.94 3.54
C SER A 4 1.41 16.21 2.41
N ASN A 5 0.93 16.56 1.20
CA ASN A 5 1.79 16.90 0.07
C ASN A 5 2.21 18.39 0.02
N CYS A 6 1.30 19.34 0.33
CA CYS A 6 1.58 20.78 0.18
C CYS A 6 1.54 21.61 1.46
N GLY A 7 1.21 21.00 2.61
CA GLY A 7 1.15 21.64 3.92
C GLY A 7 0.00 22.63 4.12
N LYS A 8 -0.80 22.92 3.10
CA LYS A 8 -1.91 23.88 3.21
C LYS A 8 -3.15 23.26 3.83
N GLU A 9 -3.88 24.09 4.57
CA GLU A 9 -5.17 23.76 5.15
C GLU A 9 -6.27 23.80 4.08
N PHE A 10 -7.26 22.91 4.21
CA PHE A 10 -8.43 22.85 3.33
C PHE A 10 -9.60 22.12 4.01
N ASP A 11 -10.77 22.16 3.38
CA ASP A 11 -12.03 21.60 3.88
C ASP A 11 -12.15 20.08 3.63
N GLU A 12 -12.80 19.38 4.56
CA GLU A 12 -12.79 17.92 4.69
C GLU A 12 -13.52 17.15 3.59
N GLU A 13 -14.44 17.81 2.88
CA GLU A 13 -15.34 17.16 1.91
C GLU A 13 -14.75 17.04 0.49
N THR A 14 -13.48 17.42 0.30
CA THR A 14 -12.87 17.44 -1.04
C THR A 14 -12.04 16.18 -1.31
N SER A 15 -12.39 15.44 -2.39
CA SER A 15 -11.65 14.25 -2.84
C SER A 15 -10.30 14.57 -3.49
N LYS A 16 -9.98 15.85 -3.65
CA LYS A 16 -8.68 16.36 -4.11
C LYS A 16 -8.35 17.64 -3.35
N CYS A 17 -7.08 17.81 -3.00
CA CYS A 17 -6.62 19.05 -2.40
C CYS A 17 -6.79 20.20 -3.41
N PRO A 18 -7.50 21.29 -3.07
CA PRO A 18 -7.72 22.41 -3.99
C PRO A 18 -6.43 23.16 -4.34
N ASN A 19 -5.38 23.02 -3.53
CA ASN A 19 -4.13 23.76 -3.72
C ASN A 19 -3.08 23.03 -4.58
N CYS A 20 -2.92 21.71 -4.44
CA CYS A 20 -1.93 20.96 -5.21
C CYS A 20 -2.54 19.85 -6.08
N GLY A 21 -3.86 19.68 -6.04
CA GLY A 21 -4.58 18.68 -6.84
C GLY A 21 -4.36 17.23 -6.41
N VAL A 22 -3.57 16.96 -5.36
CA VAL A 22 -3.34 15.58 -4.87
C VAL A 22 -4.65 14.95 -4.43
N SER A 23 -4.85 13.67 -4.76
CA SER A 23 -6.01 12.92 -4.29
C SER A 23 -6.08 12.88 -2.77
N LYS A 24 -7.31 12.82 -2.27
CA LYS A 24 -7.64 12.57 -0.87
C LYS A 24 -8.70 11.50 -0.81
N ASN A 25 -8.62 10.68 0.23
CA ASN A 25 -9.55 9.58 0.45
C ASN A 25 -10.08 9.65 1.90
N PRO A 26 -11.12 10.47 2.15
CA PRO A 26 -11.72 10.61 3.48
C PRO A 26 -12.26 9.29 4.04
N ASP A 27 -12.72 8.38 3.17
CA ASP A 27 -13.18 7.05 3.58
C ASP A 27 -12.01 6.19 4.08
N ALA A 28 -10.87 6.21 3.38
CA ALA A 28 -9.66 5.51 3.83
C ALA A 28 -9.13 6.10 5.15
N GLU A 29 -9.20 7.41 5.32
CA GLU A 29 -8.87 8.07 6.60
C GLU A 29 -9.76 7.55 7.73
N LYS A 30 -11.07 7.56 7.53
CA LYS A 30 -12.05 7.15 8.55
C LYS A 30 -11.96 5.67 8.90
N ILE A 31 -11.71 4.80 7.92
CA ILE A 31 -11.74 3.34 8.09
C ILE A 31 -10.38 2.79 8.51
N CYS A 32 -9.30 3.23 7.84
CA CYS A 32 -7.96 2.67 8.02
C CYS A 32 -7.05 3.59 8.83
N GLY A 33 -7.32 4.89 8.86
CA GLY A 33 -6.49 5.89 9.51
C GLY A 33 -5.18 6.16 8.76
N PHE A 34 -4.37 7.04 9.34
CA PHE A 34 -3.07 7.43 8.80
C PHE A 34 -1.98 6.39 9.07
N ARG A 35 -1.06 6.24 8.12
CA ARG A 35 0.20 5.53 8.28
C ARG A 35 1.02 6.20 9.41
N PRO A 36 1.68 5.42 10.28
CA PRO A 36 2.54 5.99 11.31
C PRO A 36 3.63 6.86 10.70
N LYS A 37 3.98 7.95 11.40
CA LYS A 37 5.06 8.84 10.98
C LYS A 37 6.40 8.11 11.08
N GLY A 38 7.22 8.25 10.05
CA GLY A 38 8.55 7.65 9.96
C GLY A 38 9.00 7.52 8.50
N THR A 39 10.29 7.23 8.30
CA THR A 39 10.83 6.94 6.97
C THR A 39 10.60 5.46 6.67
N SER A 40 9.94 5.16 5.54
CA SER A 40 9.83 3.78 5.08
C SER A 40 11.21 3.29 4.64
N LEU A 41 11.56 2.05 5.02
CA LEU A 41 12.84 1.44 4.61
C LEU A 41 12.86 1.06 3.12
N PHE A 42 11.68 0.81 2.53
CA PHE A 42 11.53 0.41 1.14
C PHE A 42 10.35 1.14 0.51
N TYR A 43 10.49 1.57 -0.74
CA TYR A 43 9.40 2.07 -1.56
C TYR A 43 8.50 0.93 -2.05
N PRO A 44 7.25 1.22 -2.46
CA PRO A 44 6.34 0.19 -2.94
C PRO A 44 6.93 -0.64 -4.10
N HIS A 45 7.58 0.00 -5.07
CA HIS A 45 8.13 -0.71 -6.22
C HIS A 45 9.26 -1.68 -5.84
N GLU A 46 10.06 -1.37 -4.81
CA GLU A 46 11.12 -2.26 -4.28
C GLU A 46 10.53 -3.52 -3.62
N LEU A 47 9.29 -3.43 -3.11
CA LEU A 47 8.53 -4.57 -2.60
C LEU A 47 7.71 -5.28 -3.69
N GLY A 48 7.89 -4.86 -4.94
CA GLY A 48 7.26 -5.43 -6.10
C GLY A 48 5.81 -4.98 -6.33
N TYR A 49 5.38 -3.86 -5.76
CA TYR A 49 4.08 -3.27 -6.11
C TYR A 49 4.14 -2.57 -7.47
N GLU A 50 3.10 -2.76 -8.27
CA GLU A 50 2.85 -2.07 -9.53
C GLU A 50 1.41 -1.54 -9.55
N CYS A 51 1.22 -0.31 -10.04
CA CYS A 51 -0.09 0.29 -10.19
C CYS A 51 -0.96 -0.59 -11.11
N PRO A 52 -2.15 -1.05 -10.65
CA PRO A 52 -2.98 -1.95 -11.45
C PRO A 52 -3.65 -1.26 -12.64
N ILE A 53 -3.68 0.08 -12.65
CA ILE A 53 -4.33 0.90 -13.67
C ILE A 53 -3.34 1.27 -14.78
N CYS A 54 -2.21 1.90 -14.42
CA CYS A 54 -1.25 2.44 -15.41
C CYS A 54 0.07 1.68 -15.50
N GLY A 55 0.28 0.63 -14.69
CA GLY A 55 1.50 -0.18 -14.72
C GLY A 55 2.74 0.50 -14.15
N ALA A 56 2.60 1.64 -13.45
CA ALA A 56 3.73 2.31 -12.82
C ALA A 56 4.35 1.44 -11.70
N SER A 57 5.66 1.27 -11.74
CA SER A 57 6.46 0.43 -10.83
C SER A 57 7.82 1.09 -10.53
N ASP A 58 7.81 2.41 -10.34
CA ASP A 58 9.00 3.24 -10.10
C ASP A 58 8.79 4.18 -8.89
N GLU A 59 9.88 4.72 -8.35
CA GLU A 59 9.88 5.59 -7.16
C GLU A 59 9.17 6.94 -7.37
N ASP A 60 9.15 7.44 -8.60
CA ASP A 60 8.56 8.73 -8.94
C ASP A 60 7.04 8.67 -8.98
N ASN A 61 6.51 7.54 -9.43
CA ASN A 61 5.09 7.38 -9.73
C ASN A 61 4.35 6.53 -8.70
N LEU A 62 5.04 5.67 -7.94
CA LEU A 62 4.42 4.75 -6.98
C LEU A 62 5.01 4.93 -5.59
N GLN A 63 4.25 5.57 -4.71
CA GLN A 63 4.68 5.94 -3.36
C GLN A 63 3.74 5.38 -2.29
N TRP A 64 4.21 5.30 -1.05
CA TRP A 64 3.31 4.98 0.05
C TRP A 64 2.28 6.08 0.23
N SER A 65 1.00 5.69 0.30
CA SER A 65 -0.03 6.63 0.70
C SER A 65 0.13 7.02 2.17
N GLU A 66 -0.37 8.20 2.50
CA GLU A 66 -0.55 8.65 3.88
C GLU A 66 -1.55 7.80 4.65
N TYR A 67 -2.41 7.04 3.97
CA TYR A 67 -3.39 6.13 4.57
C TYR A 67 -2.81 4.72 4.76
N LYS A 68 -3.18 4.04 5.86
CA LYS A 68 -2.74 2.66 6.11
C LYS A 68 -3.27 1.72 5.03
N PHE A 69 -2.43 0.79 4.57
CA PHE A 69 -2.75 -0.20 3.54
C PHE A 69 -2.95 0.35 2.11
N PHE A 70 -2.69 1.64 1.87
CA PHE A 70 -2.77 2.23 0.53
C PHE A 70 -1.38 2.56 -0.04
N VAL A 71 -1.32 2.54 -1.37
CA VAL A 71 -0.23 3.03 -2.22
C VAL A 71 -0.80 4.16 -3.05
N TRP A 72 -0.10 5.28 -3.10
CA TRP A 72 -0.49 6.42 -3.93
C TRP A 72 0.22 6.35 -5.28
N CYS A 73 -0.56 6.46 -6.36
CA CYS A 73 -0.03 6.54 -7.71
C CYS A 73 -0.12 7.98 -8.22
N LYS A 74 1.03 8.59 -8.54
CA LYS A 74 1.11 9.96 -9.07
C LYS A 74 0.47 10.11 -10.45
N ARG A 75 0.64 9.11 -11.33
CA ARG A 75 0.06 9.14 -12.69
C ARG A 75 -1.46 9.09 -12.68
N CYS A 76 -2.01 8.20 -11.87
CA CYS A 76 -3.47 8.07 -11.71
C CYS A 76 -4.04 9.13 -10.77
N ASN A 77 -3.19 9.77 -9.97
CA ASN A 77 -3.54 10.63 -8.86
C ASN A 77 -4.63 9.99 -7.99
N LEU A 78 -4.30 8.81 -7.44
CA LEU A 78 -5.26 7.98 -6.71
C LEU A 78 -4.56 7.16 -5.62
N ASP A 79 -5.23 7.04 -4.48
CA ASP A 79 -4.92 6.11 -3.40
C ASP A 79 -5.51 4.74 -3.72
N ILE A 80 -4.65 3.75 -3.93
CA ILE A 80 -5.00 2.40 -4.33
C ILE A 80 -4.73 1.46 -3.14
N PRO A 81 -5.69 0.63 -2.71
CA PRO A 81 -5.42 -0.43 -1.73
C PRO A 81 -4.24 -1.29 -2.21
N SER A 82 -3.22 -1.46 -1.38
CA SER A 82 -1.98 -2.15 -1.78
C SER A 82 -2.22 -3.59 -2.20
N CYS A 83 -3.28 -4.24 -1.69
CA CYS A 83 -3.70 -5.58 -2.08
C CYS A 83 -4.24 -5.67 -3.52
N LEU A 84 -4.65 -4.55 -4.13
CA LEU A 84 -5.10 -4.48 -5.51
C LEU A 84 -3.97 -4.13 -6.48
N CYS A 85 -2.83 -3.64 -5.97
CA CYS A 85 -1.66 -3.43 -6.79
C CYS A 85 -1.19 -4.76 -7.36
N LYS A 86 -0.80 -4.77 -8.64
CA LYS A 86 -0.18 -5.95 -9.22
C LYS A 86 1.13 -6.16 -8.47
N LYS A 87 1.19 -7.21 -7.67
CA LYS A 87 2.49 -7.67 -7.18
C LYS A 87 3.21 -8.26 -8.39
N TYR A 88 4.52 -8.03 -8.52
CA TYR A 88 5.37 -8.75 -9.48
C TYR A 88 4.91 -10.21 -9.57
N PRO A 89 5.04 -10.88 -10.74
CA PRO A 89 4.89 -12.33 -10.79
C PRO A 89 5.70 -12.91 -9.63
N SER A 90 5.07 -13.87 -8.93
CA SER A 90 5.44 -14.33 -7.60
C SER A 90 6.96 -14.30 -7.39
N PRO A 91 7.48 -13.71 -6.29
CA PRO A 91 8.91 -13.74 -6.05
C PRO A 91 9.40 -15.16 -6.25
N LYS A 92 10.51 -15.34 -6.97
CA LYS A 92 11.14 -16.66 -7.14
C LYS A 92 11.71 -17.07 -5.79
N ILE A 93 10.85 -17.65 -4.95
CA ILE A 93 11.16 -18.14 -3.58
C ILE A 93 12.10 -19.35 -3.67
N SER A 94 12.18 -19.99 -4.83
CA SER A 94 13.03 -21.13 -5.13
C SER A 94 13.46 -21.11 -6.60
N LEU A 95 14.52 -21.88 -6.91
CA LEU A 95 15.00 -22.08 -8.28
C LEU A 95 13.93 -22.73 -9.18
N GLU A 96 13.03 -23.51 -8.58
CA GLU A 96 11.85 -24.07 -9.22
C GLU A 96 10.60 -23.32 -8.73
N PRO A 97 9.72 -22.83 -9.63
CA PRO A 97 8.49 -22.20 -9.22
C PRO A 97 7.57 -23.22 -8.51
N PHE A 98 7.09 -22.88 -7.31
CA PHE A 98 6.03 -23.64 -6.66
C PHE A 98 4.82 -23.73 -7.60
N SER A 99 4.14 -24.89 -7.60
CA SER A 99 2.82 -24.97 -8.21
C SER A 99 1.86 -23.99 -7.53
N ASP A 100 0.80 -23.58 -8.22
CA ASP A 100 -0.21 -22.69 -7.63
C ASP A 100 -0.77 -23.27 -6.32
N ARG A 101 -0.88 -24.62 -6.24
CA ARG A 101 -1.34 -25.32 -5.04
C ARG A 101 -0.34 -25.20 -3.88
N ASP A 102 0.94 -25.46 -4.14
CA ASP A 102 1.97 -25.46 -3.10
C ASP A 102 2.21 -24.05 -2.57
N ARG A 103 2.11 -23.03 -3.44
CA ARG A 103 2.17 -21.62 -3.04
C ARG A 103 1.05 -21.27 -2.05
N ILE A 104 -0.19 -21.72 -2.31
CA ILE A 104 -1.32 -21.48 -1.39
C ILE A 104 -1.13 -22.21 -0.06
N ILE A 105 -0.63 -23.45 -0.09
CA ILE A 105 -0.35 -24.22 1.13
C ILE A 105 0.69 -23.49 1.99
N GLU A 106 1.79 -23.05 1.39
CA GLU A 106 2.88 -22.40 2.12
C GLU A 106 2.50 -21.00 2.63
N GLN A 107 1.79 -20.21 1.83
CA GLN A 107 1.27 -18.91 2.27
C GLN A 107 0.28 -19.05 3.45
N THR A 108 -0.55 -20.10 3.42
CA THR A 108 -1.47 -20.40 4.52
C THR A 108 -0.71 -20.76 5.80
N ARG A 109 0.35 -21.58 5.70
CA ARG A 109 1.21 -21.93 6.83
C ARG A 109 1.82 -20.68 7.48
N ILE A 110 2.45 -19.83 6.68
CA ILE A 110 3.11 -18.59 7.15
C ILE A 110 2.08 -17.66 7.81
N PHE A 111 0.91 -17.46 7.20
CA PHE A 111 -0.14 -16.62 7.77
C PHE A 111 -0.60 -17.12 9.16
N LEU A 112 -0.81 -18.43 9.30
CA LEU A 112 -1.22 -19.03 10.57
C LEU A 112 -0.13 -18.94 11.65
N GLU A 113 1.15 -19.01 11.28
CA GLU A 113 2.27 -18.81 12.20
C GLU A 113 2.32 -17.35 12.71
N CYS A 114 2.23 -16.37 11.81
CA CYS A 114 2.18 -14.96 12.22
C CYS A 114 0.99 -14.66 13.15
N LEU A 115 -0.18 -15.25 12.90
CA LEU A 115 -1.34 -15.08 13.79
C LEU A 115 -1.15 -15.71 15.18
N LYS A 116 -0.39 -16.81 15.27
CA LYS A 116 -0.05 -17.42 16.56
C LYS A 116 0.87 -16.51 17.35
N GLU A 117 1.93 -16.01 16.71
CA GLU A 117 2.88 -15.07 17.33
C GLU A 117 2.15 -13.83 17.88
N VAL A 118 1.28 -13.20 17.07
CA VAL A 118 0.49 -12.03 17.49
C VAL A 118 -0.48 -12.35 18.66
N LYS A 119 -1.01 -13.58 18.73
CA LYS A 119 -1.86 -13.99 19.86
C LYS A 119 -1.06 -14.22 21.13
N GLU A 120 0.17 -14.71 21.01
CA GLU A 120 1.06 -14.97 22.15
C GLU A 120 1.64 -13.67 22.70
N GLU A 121 1.97 -12.68 21.86
CA GLU A 121 2.44 -11.36 22.30
C GLU A 121 1.38 -10.53 23.05
N LYS A 122 0.10 -10.82 22.84
CA LYS A 122 -1.03 -10.14 23.50
C LYS A 122 -1.45 -10.78 24.83
N ARG A 123 -0.75 -11.82 25.27
CA ARG A 123 -1.05 -12.58 26.49
C ARG A 123 -0.04 -12.27 27.58
#